data_AF-A0A6M1U9C7-F1
#
_entry.id   AF-A0A6M1U9C7-F1
#
_cell.length_a   1.000
_cell.length_b   1.000
_cell.length_c   1.000
_cell.angle_alpha   90.00
_cell.angle_beta   90.00
_cell.angle_gamma   90.00
#
_symmetry.space_group_name_H-M   'P 1'
#
loop_
_entity.id
_entity.type
_entity.pdbx_description
1 polymer ?
#
loop_
_entity_poly.entity_id
_entity_poly.type
_entity_poly.pdbx_seq_one_letter_code
_entity_poly.pdbx_strand_id
1 'polypeptide(L)' 'MNQLRIQGKELPIYPEHPVRVVCLEHLERELDDYVDKYEVAPDTFALSEVDEPGLSHSCMVCGAEGKIVLLHVKGM' A
#
# COMPACT_ATOMS: atom_id res chain seq x y z
N MET A 1 3.71 16.58 -1.68
CA MET A 1 3.13 16.37 -0.34
C MET A 1 2.45 15.01 -0.42
N ASN A 2 3.11 13.93 0.00
CA ASN A 2 2.52 12.59 -0.04
C ASN A 2 2.24 12.18 1.41
N GLN A 3 1.06 12.57 1.88
CA GLN A 3 0.50 12.16 3.15
C GLN A 3 -0.77 11.38 2.83
N LEU A 4 -0.96 10.25 3.50
CA LEU A 4 -2.17 9.43 3.39
C LEU A 4 -2.89 9.42 4.72
N ARG A 5 -4.21 9.46 4.68
CA ARG A 5 -5.01 9.29 5.89
C ARG A 5 -5.22 7.79 6.12
N ILE A 6 -4.58 7.25 7.15
CA ILE A 6 -4.59 5.84 7.49
C ILE A 6 -5.09 5.70 8.92
N GLN A 7 -6.13 4.89 9.14
CA GLN A 7 -6.80 4.74 10.44
C GLN A 7 -7.22 6.07 11.08
N GLY A 8 -7.64 7.03 10.25
CA GLY A 8 -8.04 8.36 10.69
C GLY A 8 -6.88 9.32 11.04
N LYS A 9 -5.61 8.89 10.95
CA LYS A 9 -4.41 9.71 11.15
C LYS A 9 -3.77 10.06 9.82
N GLU A 10 -3.24 11.28 9.70
CA GLU A 10 -2.45 11.68 8.53
C GLU A 10 -1.01 11.20 8.71
N LEU A 11 -0.63 10.17 7.94
CA LEU A 11 0.70 9.59 7.95
C LEU A 11 1.51 10.08 6.75
N PRO A 12 2.71 10.65 6.96
CA PRO A 12 3.60 10.98 5.87
C PRO A 12 4.15 9.70 5.25
N ILE A 13 4.13 9.59 3.92
CA ILE A 13 4.67 8.43 3.19
C ILE A 13 5.91 8.82 2.40
N TYR A 14 6.77 7.85 2.11
CA TYR A 14 7.90 8.04 1.20
C TYR A 14 7.39 8.18 -0.23
N PRO A 15 7.53 9.35 -0.89
CA PRO A 15 7.03 9.55 -2.25
C PRO A 15 7.83 8.73 -3.29
N GLU A 16 9.01 8.26 -2.93
CA GLU A 16 9.90 7.44 -3.76
C GLU A 16 9.40 6.01 -3.88
N HIS A 17 8.55 5.56 -2.96
CA HIS A 17 8.00 4.21 -2.96
C HIS A 17 6.51 4.24 -3.35
N PRO A 18 6.07 3.34 -4.25
CA PRO A 18 4.70 3.36 -4.74
C PRO A 18 3.73 2.87 -3.69
N VAL A 19 2.51 3.39 -3.75
CA VAL A 19 1.36 2.80 -3.06
C VAL A 19 0.80 1.72 -3.98
N ARG A 20 0.64 0.50 -3.48
CA ARG A 20 0.11 -0.65 -4.22
C ARG A 20 -1.12 -1.20 -3.54
N VAL A 21 -2.11 -1.65 -4.31
CA VAL A 21 -3.30 -2.32 -3.77
C VAL A 21 -3.33 -3.75 -4.29
N VAL A 22 -3.48 -4.70 -3.37
CA VAL A 22 -3.37 -6.13 -3.65
C VAL A 22 -4.51 -6.91 -2.98
N CYS A 23 -4.89 -8.03 -3.60
CA CYS A 23 -5.76 -9.00 -2.95
C CYS A 23 -4.93 -9.90 -2.02
N LEU A 24 -5.60 -10.68 -1.17
CA LEU A 24 -4.93 -11.57 -0.22
C LEU A 24 -4.05 -12.64 -0.91
N GLU A 25 -4.47 -13.14 -2.07
CA GLU A 25 -3.72 -14.16 -2.81
C GLU A 25 -2.39 -13.65 -3.37
N HIS A 26 -2.30 -12.37 -3.73
CA HIS A 26 -1.10 -11.76 -4.27
C HIS A 26 -0.28 -11.00 -3.23
N LEU A 27 -0.74 -10.94 -1.97
CA LEU A 27 -0.11 -10.16 -0.92
C LEU A 27 1.35 -10.55 -0.69
N GLU A 28 1.61 -11.82 -0.39
CA GLU A 28 2.97 -12.30 -0.07
C GLU A 28 3.94 -12.06 -1.22
N ARG A 29 3.52 -12.40 -2.44
CA ARG A 29 4.32 -12.17 -3.65
C ARG A 29 4.63 -10.69 -3.85
N GLU A 30 3.66 -9.80 -3.65
CA GLU A 30 3.86 -8.37 -3.86
C GLU A 30 4.67 -7.74 -2.73
N LEU A 31 4.64 -8.30 -1.52
CA LEU A 31 5.56 -7.92 -0.43
C LEU A 31 7.01 -8.22 -0.82
N ASP A 32 7.27 -9.45 -1.28
CA ASP A 32 8.60 -9.86 -1.74
C ASP A 32 9.08 -8.99 -2.91
N ASP A 33 8.22 -8.73 -3.91
CA ASP A 33 8.54 -7.88 -5.05
C ASP A 33 8.82 -6.42 -4.64
N TYR A 34 8.13 -5.92 -3.61
CA TYR A 34 8.36 -4.58 -3.09
C TYR A 34 9.75 -4.49 -2.42
N VAL A 35 10.08 -5.47 -1.58
CA VAL A 35 11.38 -5.55 -0.91
C VAL A 35 12.51 -5.69 -1.93
N ASP A 36 12.32 -6.53 -2.95
CA ASP A 36 13.31 -6.73 -4.01
C ASP A 36 13.55 -5.43 -4.82
N LYS A 37 12.48 -4.70 -5.16
CA LYS A 37 12.58 -3.50 -6.01
C LYS A 37 13.03 -2.23 -5.28
N TYR A 38 12.63 -2.08 -4.02
CA TYR A 38 12.84 -0.84 -3.26
C TYR A 38 13.77 -1.03 -2.05
N GLU A 39 14.32 -2.24 -1.87
CA GLU A 39 15.22 -2.60 -0.77
C GLU A 39 14.64 -2.27 0.62
N VAL A 40 13.31 -2.26 0.74
CA VAL A 40 12.59 -1.91 1.97
C VAL A 40 11.30 -2.69 2.11
N ALA A 41 10.98 -3.05 3.35
CA ALA A 41 9.70 -3.66 3.69
C ALA A 41 8.59 -2.59 3.65
N PRO A 42 7.54 -2.76 2.84
CA PRO A 42 6.38 -1.88 2.90
C PRO A 42 5.57 -2.16 4.16
N ASP A 43 4.88 -1.13 4.65
CA ASP A 43 3.81 -1.26 5.62
C ASP A 43 2.54 -1.77 4.94
N THR A 44 1.80 -2.63 5.64
CA THR A 44 0.55 -3.22 5.18
C THR A 44 -0.63 -2.67 5.95
N PHE A 45 -1.60 -2.09 5.25
CA PHE A 45 -2.85 -1.61 5.84
C PHE A 45 -4.05 -2.20 5.13
N ALA A 46 -5.19 -2.37 5.82
CA ALA A 46 -6.41 -2.74 5.13
C ALA A 46 -6.88 -1.57 4.26
N LEU A 47 -7.42 -1.87 3.07
CA LEU A 47 -7.94 -0.84 2.15
C LEU A 47 -9.02 0.02 2.83
N SER A 48 -9.85 -0.58 3.68
CA SER A 48 -10.87 0.14 4.45
C SER A 48 -10.31 1.10 5.51
N GLU A 49 -9.04 1.01 5.85
CA GLU A 49 -8.36 1.91 6.79
C GLU A 49 -7.67 3.08 6.09
N VAL A 50 -7.49 3.00 4.77
CA VAL A 50 -6.84 4.02 3.96
C VAL A 50 -7.91 4.88 3.28
N ASP A 51 -8.01 6.13 3.72
CA ASP A 51 -8.95 7.12 3.20
C ASP A 51 -8.23 7.97 2.14
N GLU A 52 -8.16 7.45 0.91
CA GLU A 52 -7.58 8.14 -0.25
C GLU A 52 -8.48 8.04 -1.48
N PRO A 53 -9.12 9.15 -1.91
CA PRO A 53 -10.21 9.12 -2.89
C PRO A 53 -9.81 8.74 -4.32
N GLY A 54 -8.52 8.64 -4.65
CA GLY A 54 -7.98 8.20 -5.93
C GLY A 54 -7.33 6.81 -5.89
N LEU A 55 -7.35 6.13 -4.74
CA LEU A 55 -6.75 4.81 -4.60
C LEU A 55 -7.59 3.76 -5.32
N SER A 56 -6.93 2.90 -6.10
CA SER A 56 -7.63 1.81 -6.79
C SER A 56 -8.13 0.78 -5.79
N HIS A 57 -9.41 0.41 -5.88
CA HIS A 57 -10.00 -0.64 -5.04
C HIS A 57 -9.83 -2.04 -5.63
N SER A 58 -9.00 -2.18 -6.65
CA SER A 58 -8.69 -3.45 -7.31
C SER A 58 -7.23 -3.83 -7.09
N CYS A 59 -6.99 -5.14 -7.06
CA CYS A 59 -5.66 -5.70 -7.07
C CYS A 59 -4.96 -5.32 -8.37
N MET A 60 -3.78 -4.73 -8.26
CA MET A 60 -2.99 -4.32 -9.42
C MET A 60 -2.47 -5.50 -10.27
N VAL A 61 -2.46 -6.72 -9.73
CA VAL A 61 -1.92 -7.91 -10.41
C VAL A 61 -3.00 -8.61 -11.23
N CYS A 62 -4.15 -8.92 -10.62
CA CYS A 62 -5.20 -9.71 -11.25
C CYS A 62 -6.49 -8.94 -11.53
N GLY A 63 -6.61 -7.70 -11.06
CA GLY A 63 -7.83 -6.89 -11.21
C GLY A 63 -8.99 -7.29 -10.28
N ALA A 64 -8.82 -8.32 -9.43
CA ALA A 64 -9.82 -8.69 -8.42
C ALA A 64 -9.98 -7.59 -7.34
N GLU A 65 -10.87 -7.78 -6.38
CA GLU A 65 -11.07 -6.81 -5.30
C GLU A 65 -9.81 -6.69 -4.42
N GLY A 66 -9.29 -5.45 -4.32
CA GLY A 66 -8.17 -5.10 -3.46
C GLY A 66 -8.59 -5.10 -2.00
N LYS A 67 -7.77 -5.69 -1.14
CA LYS A 67 -8.04 -5.78 0.31
C LYS A 67 -6.96 -5.12 1.15
N ILE A 68 -5.73 -5.13 0.66
CA ILE A 68 -4.56 -4.66 1.38
C ILE A 68 -3.86 -3.60 0.55
N VAL A 69 -3.38 -2.56 1.23
CA VAL A 69 -2.58 -1.48 0.67
C VAL A 69 -1.15 -1.65 1.19
N LEU A 70 -0.20 -1.70 0.28
CA LEU A 70 1.24 -1.70 0.54
C LEU A 70 1.77 -0.29 0.28
N LEU A 71 2.39 0.30 1.29
CA LEU A 71 2.97 1.65 1.21
C LEU A 71 4.07 1.78 2.25
N HIS A 72 5.00 2.72 2.07
CA HIS A 72 6.06 2.93 3.05
C HIS A 72 5.83 4.24 3.81
N VAL A 73 5.52 4.14 5.09
CA VAL A 73 5.30 5.28 6.00
C VAL A 73 6.63 5.81 6.53
N LYS A 74 6.75 7.14 6.62
CA LYS A 74 7.93 7.77 7.22
C LYS A 74 7.89 7.66 8.74
N GLY A 75 8.92 7.05 9.31
CA GLY A 75 9.13 6.96 10.76
C GLY A 75 8.35 5.85 11.46
N MET A 76 7.93 4.84 10.70
CA MET A 76 7.33 3.60 11.21
C MET A 76 8.37 2.48 11.24
#